data_AF-A0A0K9YPJ9-F1
#
_entry.id   AF-A0A0K9YPJ9-F1
#
_cell.length_a   1.000
_cell.length_b   1.000
_cell.length_c   1.000
_cell.angle_alpha   90.00
_cell.angle_beta   90.00
_cell.angle_gamma   90.00
#
_symmetry.space_group_name_H-M   'P 1'
#
loop_
_entity.id
_entity.type
_entity.pdbx_description
1 polymer ?
#
loop_
_entity_poly.entity_id
_entity_poly.type
_entity_poly.pdbx_seq_one_letter_code
_entity_poly.pdbx_strand_id
1 'polypeptide(L)' 'MPLYAGDYMLVVVDSKARELFDQVRQGDIWRNLPAVHAGRVTILTTDWLYVDPISRLGQLKELSRLITS' A
#
# COMPACT_ATOMS: atom_id res chain seq x y z
N MET A 1 4.72 -2.59 19.67
CA MET A 1 4.83 -2.70 18.20
C MET A 1 3.48 -3.19 17.68
N PRO A 2 2.98 -2.72 16.51
CA PRO A 2 1.78 -3.32 15.95
C PRO A 2 2.09 -4.78 15.65
N LEU A 3 1.26 -5.69 16.17
CA LEU A 3 1.54 -7.12 16.26
C LEU A 3 1.60 -7.83 14.90
N TYR A 4 1.25 -7.15 13.80
CA TYR A 4 1.26 -7.74 12.46
C TYR A 4 1.38 -6.64 11.40
N ALA A 5 2.59 -6.46 10.85
CA ALA A 5 2.76 -5.89 9.53
C ALA A 5 3.06 -7.10 8.63
N GLY A 6 2.05 -7.56 7.88
CA GLY A 6 2.17 -8.74 7.01
C GLY A 6 3.33 -8.61 6.01
N ASP A 7 3.67 -9.71 5.34
CA ASP A 7 4.81 -9.75 4.40
C ASP A 7 4.72 -8.75 3.24
N TYR A 8 3.50 -8.32 2.91
CA TYR A 8 3.19 -7.32 1.89
C TYR A 8 2.31 -6.22 2.49
N MET A 9 2.57 -4.98 2.08
CA MET A 9 1.74 -3.83 2.42
C MET A 9 1.19 -3.16 1.17
N LEU A 10 -0.13 -2.98 1.15
CA LEU A 10 -0.85 -2.15 0.18
C LEU A 10 -1.27 -0.88 0.90
N VAL A 11 -0.78 0.27 0.45
CA VAL A 11 -1.05 1.56 1.09
C VAL A 11 -1.75 2.47 0.09
N VAL A 12 -3.02 2.75 0.35
CA VAL A 12 -3.80 3.71 -0.45
C VAL A 12 -3.51 5.11 0.05
N VAL A 13 -3.06 5.99 -0.84
CA VAL A 13 -2.72 7.38 -0.50
C VAL A 13 -3.55 8.31 -1.37
N ASP A 14 -4.38 9.13 -0.73
CA ASP A 14 -5.08 10.22 -1.40
C ASP A 14 -4.09 11.27 -1.91
N SER A 15 -4.37 11.85 -3.09
CA SER A 15 -3.53 12.89 -3.69
C SER A 15 -3.21 14.05 -2.75
N LYS A 16 -4.17 14.47 -1.92
CA LYS A 16 -4.02 15.55 -0.93
C LYS A 16 -3.21 15.13 0.29
N ALA A 17 -3.12 13.83 0.55
CA ALA A 17 -2.34 13.27 1.66
C ALA A 17 -0.92 12.88 1.24
N ARG A 18 -0.53 13.09 -0.02
CA ARG A 18 0.76 12.62 -0.55
C ARG A 18 1.96 13.20 0.20
N GLU A 19 1.97 14.51 0.44
CA GLU A 19 3.06 15.17 1.16
C GLU A 19 3.18 14.68 2.61
N LEU A 20 2.04 14.48 3.29
CA LEU A 20 2.01 13.92 4.65
C LEU A 20 2.51 12.48 4.67
N PHE A 21 2.12 11.68 3.68
CA PHE A 21 2.59 10.30 3.55
C PHE A 21 4.11 10.25 3.34
N ASP A 22 4.67 11.15 2.54
CA ASP A 22 6.12 11.22 2.35
C ASP A 22 6.88 11.57 3.65
N GLN A 23 6.28 12.32 4.57
CA GLN A 23 6.83 12.54 5.91
C GLN A 23 6.77 11.26 6.77
N VAL A 24 5.66 10.53 6.73
CA VAL A 24 5.51 9.24 7.45
C VAL A 24 6.60 8.25 7.03
N ARG A 25 6.93 8.21 5.73
CA ARG A 25 7.97 7.33 5.18
C ARG A 25 9.37 7.59 5.74
N GLN A 26 9.62 8.79 6.26
CA GLN A 26 10.91 9.15 6.85
C GLN A 26 11.02 8.69 8.31
N GLY A 27 9.90 8.37 8.96
CA GLY A 27 9.86 7.96 10.36
C GLY A 27 10.44 6.57 10.61
N ASP A 28 11.01 6.38 11.81
CA ASP A 28 11.62 5.11 12.23
C ASP A 28 10.62 3.96 12.27
N ILE A 29 9.36 4.24 12.64
CA ILE A 29 8.30 3.23 12.68
C ILE A 29 8.10 2.64 11.29
N TRP A 30 7.98 3.49 10.25
CA TRP A 30 7.80 3.04 8.87
C TRP A 30 9.00 2.24 8.39
N ARG A 31 10.21 2.77 8.60
CA ARG A 31 11.45 2.13 8.13
C ARG A 31 11.67 0.75 8.74
N ASN A 32 11.20 0.52 9.97
CA ASN A 32 11.33 -0.75 10.68
C ASN A 32 10.24 -1.78 10.35
N LEU A 33 9.31 -1.49 9.43
CA LEU A 33 8.30 -2.47 9.03
C LEU A 33 8.93 -3.57 8.15
N PRO A 34 8.65 -4.87 8.40
CA PRO A 34 9.20 -5.98 7.62
C PRO A 34 8.96 -5.85 6.11
N ALA A 35 7.75 -5.47 5.69
CA ALA A 35 7.42 -5.26 4.28
C ALA A 35 8.21 -4.09 3.65
N VAL A 36 8.52 -3.05 4.43
CA VAL A 36 9.35 -1.91 3.96
C VAL A 36 10.79 -2.37 3.72
N HIS A 37 11.37 -3.10 4.67
CA HIS A 37 12.70 -3.69 4.51
C HIS A 37 12.78 -4.68 3.35
N ALA A 38 11.74 -5.48 3.14
CA ALA A 38 11.67 -6.45 2.07
C ALA A 38 11.35 -5.85 0.68
N GLY A 39 11.11 -4.53 0.58
CA GLY A 39 10.72 -3.88 -0.67
C GLY A 39 9.30 -4.26 -1.16
N ARG A 40 8.45 -4.78 -0.27
CA ARG A 40 7.12 -5.34 -0.56
C ARG A 40 6.00 -4.37 -0.21
N VAL A 41 6.19 -3.10 -0.57
CA VAL A 41 5.20 -2.05 -0.34
C VAL A 41 4.73 -1.50 -1.67
N THR A 42 3.43 -1.61 -1.93
CA THR A 42 2.80 -0.95 -3.09
C THR A 42 2.00 0.25 -2.62
N ILE A 43 2.24 1.39 -3.25
CA ILE A 43 1.46 2.62 -3.04
C ILE A 43 0.40 2.72 -4.13
N LEU A 44 -0.85 2.81 -3.71
CA LEU A 44 -2.02 2.78 -4.58
C LEU A 44 -2.75 4.14 -4.55
N THR A 45 -3.48 4.46 -5.60
CA THR A 45 -4.37 5.63 -5.67
C THR A 45 -5.73 5.30 -5.06
N THR A 46 -6.54 6.32 -4.79
CA THR A 46 -7.89 6.18 -4.22
C THR A 46 -8.87 5.42 -5.09
N ASP A 47 -8.54 5.16 -6.36
CA ASP A 47 -9.32 4.30 -7.25
C ASP A 47 -9.45 2.86 -6.70
N TRP A 48 -8.51 2.45 -5.84
CA TRP A 48 -8.55 1.18 -5.11
C TRP A 48 -9.62 1.12 -4.00
N LEU A 49 -10.27 2.24 -3.68
CA LEU A 49 -11.40 2.29 -2.74
C LEU A 49 -12.75 2.23 -3.45
N TYR A 50 -12.77 2.33 -4.79
CA TYR A 50 -14.02 2.23 -5.53
C TYR A 50 -14.59 0.82 -5.47
N VAL A 51 -15.89 0.76 -5.17
CA VAL A 51 -16.60 -0.50 -4.90
C VAL A 51 -17.44 -0.98 -6.07
N ASP A 52 -17.48 -0.24 -7.18
CA ASP A 52 -18.23 -0.65 -8.36
C ASP A 52 -17.62 -1.92 -8.99
N PRO A 53 -18.42 -2.73 -9.71
CA PRO A 53 -17.96 -4.02 -10.23
C PRO A 53 -16.78 -3.94 -11.19
N ILE A 54 -16.67 -2.85 -11.98
CA ILE A 54 -15.60 -2.70 -12.97
C ILE A 54 -14.29 -2.40 -12.26
N SER A 55 -14.30 -1.47 -11.30
CA SER A 55 -13.14 -1.15 -10.46
C SER A 55 -12.65 -2.38 -9.69
N ARG A 56 -13.55 -3.15 -9.07
CA ARG A 56 -13.17 -4.39 -8.35
C ARG A 56 -12.52 -5.43 -9.24
N LEU A 57 -13.01 -5.62 -10.47
CA LEU A 57 -12.40 -6.53 -11.43
C LEU A 57 -10.99 -6.07 -11.85
N GLY A 58 -10.79 -4.77 -12.03
CA GLY A 58 -9.48 -4.18 -12.27
C GLY A 58 -8.52 -4.42 -11.11
N GLN A 59 -8.95 -4.06 -9.90
CA GLN A 59 -8.18 -4.25 -8.66
C GLN A 59 -7.77 -5.71 -8.44
N LEU A 60 -8.66 -6.68 -8.70
CA LEU A 60 -8.33 -8.10 -8.55
C LEU A 60 -7.23 -8.57 -9.54
N LYS A 61 -7.29 -8.08 -10.79
CA LYS A 61 -6.29 -8.39 -11.83
C LYS A 61 -4.95 -7.70 -11.55
N GLU A 62 -4.97 -6.55 -10.91
CA GLU A 62 -3.76 -5.83 -10.50
C GLU A 62 -3.14 -6.47 -9.27
N LEU A 63 -3.95 -6.82 -8.26
CA LEU A 63 -3.52 -7.46 -7.03
C LEU A 63 -2.72 -8.74 -7.29
N SER A 64 -3.16 -9.59 -8.21
CA SER A 64 -2.44 -10.82 -8.54
C SER A 64 -1.03 -10.57 -9.06
N ARG A 65 -0.79 -9.47 -9.78
CA ARG A 65 0.55 -9.07 -10.23
C ARG A 65 1.40 -8.55 -9.08
N LEU A 66 0.81 -7.72 -8.22
CA LEU A 66 1.51 -7.06 -7.11
C LEU A 66 2.05 -8.05 -6.06
N ILE A 67 1.40 -9.19 -5.88
CA ILE A 67 1.80 -10.19 -4.88
C ILE A 67 2.65 -11.33 -5.47
N THR A 68 2.88 -11.34 -6.79
CA THR A 68 3.68 -12.36 -7.49
C THR A 68 4.97 -11.82 -8.09
N SER A 69 5.15 -10.49 -8.13
CA SER A 69 6.39 -9.80 -8.47
C SER A 69 7.37 -9.76 -7.31
#